data_AF-A0ABD3XLV6-F1
#
_entry.id   AF-A0ABD3XLV6-F1
#
_cell.length_a   1.000
_cell.length_b   1.000
_cell.length_c   1.000
_cell.angle_alpha   90.00
_cell.angle_beta   90.00
_cell.angle_gamma   90.00
#
_symmetry.space_group_name_H-M   'P 1'
#
loop_
_entity.id
_entity.type
_entity.pdbx_description
1 polymer ?
#
loop_
_entity_poly.entity_id
_entity_poly.type
_entity_poly.pdbx_seq_one_letter_code
_entity_poly.pdbx_strand_id
1 'polypeptide(L)'
;TDSDFETADIGGISTDSDFETADIGGISTDSDFETADIGGISTDSDFETADIGGISTDSDFETADIGGISTDSDFETFDIGGISTDSVFETAD
;
A
#
# COMPACT_ATOMS: atom_id res chain seq x y z
N THR A 1 14.18 -12.84 -6.80
CA THR A 1 13.59 -13.45 -8.00
C THR A 1 12.24 -12.83 -8.05
N ASP A 2 12.09 -11.89 -8.95
CA ASP A 2 10.84 -11.18 -9.10
C ASP A 2 9.79 -12.14 -9.67
N SER A 3 8.54 -11.98 -9.23
CA SER A 3 7.43 -12.87 -9.55
C SER A 3 6.19 -12.04 -9.85
N ASP A 4 5.74 -12.10 -11.10
CA ASP A 4 4.59 -11.34 -11.57
C ASP A 4 3.31 -12.20 -11.45
N PHE A 5 2.25 -11.63 -10.89
CA PHE A 5 0.96 -12.28 -10.73
C PHE A 5 -0.20 -11.42 -11.23
N GLU A 6 -1.05 -11.99 -12.08
CA GLU A 6 -2.28 -11.32 -12.49
C GLU A 6 -3.28 -11.20 -11.34
N THR A 7 -3.40 -12.25 -10.53
CA THR A 7 -4.36 -12.27 -9.41
C THR A 7 -3.83 -13.15 -8.29
N ALA A 8 -3.84 -12.63 -7.06
CA ALA A 8 -3.35 -13.37 -5.91
C ALA A 8 -4.21 -13.17 -4.65
N ASP A 9 -4.28 -14.21 -3.83
CA ASP A 9 -4.80 -14.19 -2.46
C ASP A 9 -3.73 -14.83 -1.59
N ILE A 10 -3.08 -14.03 -0.74
CA ILE A 10 -1.89 -14.43 0.00
C ILE A 10 -1.99 -13.95 1.45
N GLY A 11 -1.73 -14.84 2.42
CA GLY A 11 -1.68 -14.44 3.82
C GLY A 11 -0.58 -13.44 4.18
N GLY A 12 0.44 -13.31 3.32
CA GLY A 12 1.47 -12.27 3.40
C GLY A 12 2.61 -12.45 2.42
N ILE A 13 3.25 -11.34 2.06
CA ILE A 13 4.38 -11.29 1.12
C ILE A 13 5.69 -11.09 1.88
N SER A 14 6.70 -11.87 1.48
CA SER A 14 8.06 -11.85 2.07
C SER A 14 9.17 -11.88 1.01
N THR A 15 8.80 -11.66 -0.24
CA THR A 15 9.70 -11.57 -1.38
C THR A 15 9.15 -10.53 -2.34
N ASP A 16 10.06 -9.79 -2.96
CA ASP A 16 9.82 -8.90 -4.09
C ASP A 16 8.95 -9.54 -5.18
N SER A 17 7.87 -8.87 -5.58
CA SER A 17 6.81 -9.38 -6.45
C SER A 17 5.89 -8.26 -6.96
N ASP A 18 5.41 -8.43 -8.19
CA ASP A 18 4.48 -7.51 -8.84
C ASP A 18 3.09 -8.13 -9.00
N PHE A 19 2.03 -7.35 -8.76
CA PHE A 19 0.65 -7.83 -8.85
C PHE A 19 -0.27 -6.86 -9.61
N GLU A 20 -1.06 -7.37 -10.55
CA GLU A 20 -2.17 -6.58 -11.13
C GLU A 20 -3.32 -6.48 -10.12
N THR A 21 -3.69 -7.57 -9.45
CA THR A 21 -4.71 -7.56 -8.39
C THR A 21 -4.34 -8.50 -7.24
N ALA A 22 -4.38 -8.01 -6.01
CA ALA A 22 -4.06 -8.81 -4.84
C ALA A 22 -4.95 -8.57 -3.61
N ASP A 23 -5.25 -9.64 -2.87
CA ASP A 23 -5.73 -9.60 -1.48
C ASP A 23 -4.63 -10.16 -0.59
N ILE A 24 -4.03 -9.32 0.26
CA ILE A 24 -2.85 -9.68 1.06
C ILE A 24 -3.08 -9.37 2.54
N GLY A 25 -2.86 -10.36 3.40
CA GLY A 25 -2.93 -10.16 4.85
C GLY A 25 -1.88 -9.17 5.41
N GLY A 26 -0.70 -9.12 4.80
CA GLY A 26 0.29 -8.07 5.05
C GLY A 26 1.58 -8.18 4.24
N ILE A 27 2.26 -7.05 4.08
CA ILE A 27 3.47 -6.90 3.26
C ILE A 27 4.68 -6.57 4.15
N SER A 28 5.79 -7.27 3.90
CA SER A 28 7.05 -7.09 4.64
C SER A 28 8.29 -7.03 3.74
N THR A 29 8.07 -6.82 2.44
CA THR A 29 9.10 -6.59 1.43
C THR A 29 8.59 -5.59 0.39
N ASP A 30 9.53 -5.05 -0.39
CA ASP A 30 9.25 -4.27 -1.59
C ASP A 30 8.30 -5.03 -2.53
N SER A 31 7.32 -4.37 -3.12
CA SER A 31 6.28 -4.97 -3.99
C SER A 31 5.46 -3.87 -4.67
N ASP A 32 5.10 -4.08 -5.93
CA ASP A 32 4.29 -3.15 -6.72
C ASP A 32 2.90 -3.72 -7.02
N PHE A 33 1.88 -2.88 -6.96
CA PHE A 33 0.48 -3.28 -7.19
C PHE A 33 -0.31 -2.29 -8.04
N GLU A 34 -1.06 -2.80 -9.03
CA GLU A 34 -2.08 -1.98 -9.71
C GLU A 34 -3.35 -1.87 -8.86
N THR A 35 -3.81 -2.96 -8.24
CA THR A 35 -4.94 -2.93 -7.30
C THR A 35 -4.72 -3.87 -6.13
N ALA A 36 -4.86 -3.38 -4.90
CA ALA A 36 -4.66 -4.20 -3.71
C ALA A 36 -5.65 -3.93 -2.57
N ASP A 37 -6.03 -5.01 -1.86
CA ASP A 37 -6.63 -4.97 -0.52
C ASP A 37 -5.60 -5.55 0.46
N ILE A 38 -5.09 -4.72 1.38
CA ILE A 38 -3.97 -5.07 2.25
C ILE A 38 -4.32 -4.87 3.73
N GLY A 39 -4.16 -5.92 4.53
CA GLY A 39 -4.37 -5.81 5.99
C GLY A 39 -3.38 -4.86 6.68
N GLY A 40 -2.13 -4.82 6.22
CA GLY A 40 -1.16 -3.80 6.62
C GLY A 40 0.21 -3.90 5.98
N ILE A 41 0.92 -2.77 5.97
CA ILE A 41 2.22 -2.60 5.31
C ILE A 41 3.29 -2.19 6.32
N SER A 42 4.47 -2.82 6.20
CA SER A 42 5.63 -2.56 7.07
C SER A 42 6.93 -2.37 6.28
N THR A 43 6.84 -2.15 4.97
CA THR A 43 7.96 -1.86 4.06
C THR A 43 7.52 -0.92 2.95
N ASP A 44 8.50 -0.36 2.24
CA ASP A 44 8.28 0.39 1.01
C ASP A 44 7.49 -0.44 -0.01
N SER A 45 6.56 0.19 -0.72
CA SER A 45 5.66 -0.44 -1.69
C SER A 45 4.92 0.64 -2.47
N ASP A 46 4.69 0.40 -3.77
CA ASP A 46 4.01 1.34 -4.66
C ASP A 46 2.64 0.79 -5.11
N PHE A 47 1.63 1.67 -5.12
CA PHE A 47 0.25 1.30 -5.47
C PHE A 47 -0.45 2.32 -6.37
N GLU A 48 -1.09 1.83 -7.43
CA GLU A 48 -2.03 2.66 -8.20
C GLU A 48 -3.38 2.78 -7.46
N THR A 49 -3.92 1.68 -6.94
CA THR A 49 -5.15 1.70 -6.13
C THR A 49 -5.04 0.74 -4.94
N ALA A 50 -5.27 1.24 -3.73
CA ALA A 50 -5.20 0.41 -2.53
C ALA A 50 -6.31 0.69 -1.50
N ASP A 51 -6.81 -0.37 -0.86
CA ASP A 51 -7.53 -0.31 0.43
C ASP A 51 -6.62 -0.95 1.50
N ILE A 52 -6.25 -0.19 2.54
CA ILE A 52 -5.23 -0.61 3.50
C ILE A 52 -5.68 -0.41 4.94
N GLY A 53 -5.62 -1.48 5.73
CA GLY A 53 -5.93 -1.42 7.17
C GLY A 53 -4.97 -0.52 7.97
N GLY A 54 -3.66 -0.55 7.66
CA GLY A 54 -2.72 0.43 8.17
C GLY A 54 -1.29 0.36 7.62
N ILE A 55 -0.59 1.49 7.69
CA ILE A 55 0.76 1.69 7.15
C ILE A 55 1.73 2.13 8.25
N SER A 56 2.92 1.53 8.24
CA SER A 56 3.98 1.76 9.23
C SER A 56 5.30 2.24 8.62
N THR A 57 5.34 2.45 7.29
CA THR A 57 6.52 2.82 6.50
C THR A 57 6.17 3.84 5.42
N ASP A 58 7.19 4.35 4.74
CA ASP A 58 7.03 5.12 3.51
C ASP A 58 6.39 4.23 2.44
N SER A 59 5.49 4.80 1.63
CA SER A 59 4.78 4.13 0.54
C SER A 59 4.11 5.19 -0.32
N ASP A 60 4.06 4.95 -1.63
CA ASP A 60 3.50 5.88 -2.61
C ASP A 60 2.18 5.35 -3.18
N PHE A 61 1.20 6.25 -3.30
CA PHE A 61 -0.15 5.92 -3.76
C PHE A 61 -0.73 6.93 -4.73
N GLU A 62 -1.27 6.45 -5.84
CA GLU A 62 -2.11 7.27 -6.70
C GLU A 62 -3.51 7.43 -6.07
N THR A 63 -4.16 6.32 -5.69
CA THR A 63 -5.45 6.32 -4.98
C THR A 63 -5.42 5.37 -3.79
N ALA A 64 -5.75 5.86 -2.59
CA ALA A 64 -5.79 5.03 -1.38
C ALA A 64 -6.98 5.32 -0.44
N ASP A 65 -7.55 4.26 0.14
CA ASP A 65 -8.37 4.33 1.36
C ASP A 65 -7.59 3.65 2.49
N ILE A 66 -7.27 4.37 3.56
CA ILE A 66 -6.37 3.88 4.61
C ILE A 66 -6.96 4.08 6.00
N GLY A 67 -7.06 2.98 6.75
CA GLY A 67 -7.53 2.99 8.13
C GLY A 67 -6.63 3.77 9.09
N GLY A 68 -5.31 3.71 8.90
CA GLY A 68 -4.38 4.55 9.66
C GLY A 68 -2.92 4.54 9.20
N ILE A 69 -2.23 5.66 9.40
CA ILE A 69 -0.84 5.88 8.98
C ILE A 69 0.03 6.29 10.17
N SER A 70 1.23 5.71 10.25
CA SER A 70 2.22 5.99 11.29
C SER A 70 3.53 6.61 10.80
N THR A 71 3.61 6.93 9.52
CA THR A 71 4.80 7.42 8.82
C THR A 71 4.45 8.50 7.80
N ASP A 72 5.47 9.07 7.17
CA ASP A 72 5.27 9.87 5.95
C ASP A 72 4.86 8.90 4.82
N SER A 73 3.98 9.35 3.94
CA SER A 73 3.50 8.60 2.78
C SER A 73 2.91 9.63 1.82
N ASP A 74 3.16 9.46 0.52
CA ASP A 74 2.72 10.38 -0.51
C ASP A 74 1.45 9.85 -1.20
N PHE A 75 0.52 10.76 -1.47
CA PHE A 75 -0.81 10.44 -2.03
C PHE A 75 -1.22 11.47 -3.08
N GLU A 76 -1.75 11.02 -4.21
CA GLU A 76 -2.49 11.91 -5.14
C GLU A 76 -3.97 12.07 -4.73
N THR A 77 -4.66 10.95 -4.48
CA THR A 77 -6.04 10.91 -3.96
C THR A 77 -6.15 9.98 -2.76
N PHE A 78 -6.68 10.48 -1.63
CA PHE A 78 -6.76 9.67 -0.41
C PHE A 78 -8.02 9.91 0.44
N ASP A 79 -8.45 8.86 1.15
CA ASP A 79 -9.26 8.94 2.36
C ASP A 79 -8.50 8.24 3.50
N ILE A 80 -8.26 8.95 4.61
CA ILE A 80 -7.45 8.42 5.72
C ILE A 80 -8.20 8.58 7.04
N GLY A 81 -8.46 7.45 7.71
CA GLY A 81 -9.17 7.40 8.98
C GLY A 81 -8.39 7.94 10.18
N GLY A 82 -7.06 7.89 10.15
CA GLY A 82 -6.21 8.39 11.23
C GLY A 82 -4.73 8.55 10.86
N ILE A 83 -4.16 9.70 11.18
CA ILE A 83 -2.75 10.02 10.89
C ILE A 83 -2.06 10.32 12.21
N SER A 84 -0.90 9.69 12.45
CA SER A 84 -0.11 9.91 13.68
C SER A 84 1.21 10.67 13.46
N THR A 85 1.52 11.02 12.22
CA THR A 85 2.74 11.73 11.78
C THR A 85 2.41 12.95 10.90
N ASP A 86 3.42 13.78 10.63
CA ASP A 86 3.31 14.94 9.73
C ASP A 86 3.46 14.43 8.30
N SER A 87 2.35 14.00 7.69
CA SER A 87 2.33 13.51 6.30
C SER A 87 2.08 14.66 5.33
N VAL A 88 2.76 14.64 4.18
CA VAL A 88 2.55 15.63 3.10
C VAL A 88 1.42 15.16 2.19
N PHE A 89 0.32 15.92 2.17
CA PHE A 89 -0.81 15.65 1.29
C PHE A 89 -0.78 16.61 0.11
N GLU A 90 -0.42 16.14 -1.09
CA GLU A 90 -0.76 16.87 -2.30
C GLU A 90 -2.23 16.58 -2.61
N THR A 91 -3.04 17.63 -2.75
CA THR A 91 -4.42 17.48 -3.22
C THR A 91 -4.40 17.86 -4.69
N ALA A 92 -4.60 16.89 -5.58
CA ALA A 92 -4.93 17.20 -6.97
C ALA A 92 -6.31 17.89 -7.00
N ASP A 93 -6.37 19.10 -7.56
CA ASP A 93 -7.59 19.90 -7.79
C ASP A 93 -8.39 19.36 -8.99
#